data_AF-A0A817SMY1-F1
#
_entry.id   AF-A0A817SMY1-F1
#
_cell.length_a   1.000
_cell.length_b   1.000
_cell.length_c   1.000
_cell.angle_alpha   90.00
_cell.angle_beta   90.00
_cell.angle_gamma   90.00
#
_symmetry.space_group_name_H-M   'P 1'
#
loop_
_entity.id
_entity.type
_entity.pdbx_description
1 polymer ?
#
loop_
_entity_poly.entity_id
_entity_poly.type
_entity_poly.pdbx_seq_one_letter_code
_entity_poly.pdbx_strand_id
1 'polypeptide(L)' 'MASSLVDILIIGAKPTGLMLGCQLSLYPNISFRIIDKNSTCTTQSRAIAVHSRSLELLGQLNIAEKAISAASISRSTFA' A
#
# COMPACT_ATOMS: atom_id res chain seq x y z
N MET A 1 -4.35 9.71 30.77
CA MET A 1 -4.28 9.61 29.28
C MET A 1 -3.20 8.59 28.94
N ALA A 2 -3.52 7.57 28.13
CA ALA A 2 -2.51 6.58 27.73
C ALA A 2 -1.63 7.19 26.62
N SER A 3 -0.36 7.40 26.90
CA SER A 3 0.64 7.82 25.91
C SER A 3 1.33 6.58 25.36
N SER A 4 0.89 6.09 24.21
CA SER A 4 1.65 5.09 23.45
C SER A 4 2.54 5.83 22.45
N LEU A 5 3.81 6.01 22.81
CA LEU A 5 4.83 6.56 21.92
C LEU A 5 5.07 5.60 20.75
N VAL A 6 5.16 6.14 19.54
CA VAL A 6 5.57 5.44 18.32
C VAL A 6 6.65 6.27 17.64
N ASP A 7 7.57 5.62 16.94
CA ASP A 7 8.64 6.31 16.22
C ASP A 7 8.08 7.10 15.02
N ILE A 8 7.04 6.55 14.37
CA ILE A 8 6.43 7.11 13.16
C ILE A 8 4.90 7.11 13.27
N LEU A 9 4.29 8.28 13.03
CA LEU A 9 2.84 8.41 12.83
C LEU A 9 2.55 8.72 11.36
N ILE A 10 1.85 7.79 10.69
CA ILE A 10 1.42 7.94 9.30
C ILE A 10 -0.01 8.48 9.29
N ILE A 11 -0.21 9.63 8.65
CA ILE A 11 -1.53 10.25 8.51
C ILE A 11 -2.07 9.99 7.10
N GLY A 12 -3.04 9.09 7.00
CA GLY A 12 -3.74 8.70 5.78
C GLY A 12 -3.49 7.24 5.39
N ALA A 13 -4.53 6.41 5.44
CA ALA A 13 -4.55 5.01 5.00
C ALA A 13 -4.94 4.87 3.51
N LYS A 14 -4.45 5.80 2.68
CA LYS A 14 -4.53 5.70 1.21
C LYS A 14 -3.36 4.88 0.66
N PRO A 15 -3.33 4.54 -0.64
CA PRO A 15 -2.26 3.69 -1.20
C PRO A 15 -0.84 4.11 -0.80
N THR A 16 -0.55 5.41 -0.76
CA THR A 16 0.77 5.93 -0.32
C THR A 16 1.08 5.61 1.14
N GLY A 17 0.17 5.90 2.08
CA GLY A 17 0.42 5.67 3.51
C GLY A 17 0.41 4.18 3.89
N LEU A 18 -0.44 3.39 3.23
CA LEU A 18 -0.42 1.94 3.37
C LEU A 18 0.88 1.35 2.85
N MET A 19 1.36 1.79 1.69
CA MET A 19 2.65 1.33 1.14
C MET A 19 3.82 1.69 2.06
N LEU A 20 3.84 2.89 2.65
CA LEU A 20 4.82 3.27 3.65
C LEU A 20 4.78 2.34 4.86
N GLY A 21 3.59 2.05 5.39
CA GLY A 21 3.43 1.11 6.50
C GLY A 21 3.93 -0.30 6.16
N CYS A 22 3.62 -0.81 4.96
CA CYS A 22 4.13 -2.10 4.50
C CYS A 22 5.66 -2.12 4.43
N GLN A 23 6.28 -1.05 3.93
CA GLN A 23 7.75 -0.96 3.87
C GLN A 23 8.36 -0.88 5.28
N LEU A 24 7.79 -0.07 6.17
CA LEU A 24 8.24 0.02 7.56
C LEU A 24 8.10 -1.31 8.31
N SER A 25 7.11 -2.13 7.96
CA SER A 25 6.91 -3.46 8.56
C SER A 25 8.06 -4.43 8.29
N LEU A 26 8.91 -4.16 7.29
CA LEU A 26 10.13 -4.93 7.02
C LEU A 26 11.24 -4.66 8.04
N TYR A 27 11.12 -3.60 8.85
CA TYR A 27 12.12 -3.18 9.83
C TYR A 27 11.62 -3.46 11.26
N PRO A 28 12.15 -4.48 11.95
CA PRO A 28 11.61 -4.95 13.23
C PRO A 28 11.77 -3.95 14.40
N ASN A 29 12.64 -2.95 14.26
CA ASN A 29 12.97 -2.01 15.32
C ASN A 29 12.30 -0.64 15.17
N ILE A 30 11.35 -0.49 14.23
CA ILE A 30 10.65 0.77 14.00
C ILE A 30 9.16 0.57 14.31
N SER A 31 8.69 1.21 15.37
CA SER A 31 7.28 1.23 15.73
C SER A 31 6.54 2.31 14.94
N PHE A 32 5.39 1.96 14.37
CA PHE A 32 4.57 2.93 13.65
C PHE A 32 3.07 2.72 13.88
N ARG A 33 2.31 3.79 13.64
CA ARG A 33 0.84 3.76 13.63
C ARG A 33 0.31 4.48 12.40
N ILE A 34 -0.74 3.95 11.79
CA ILE A 34 -1.46 4.61 10.70
C ILE A 34 -2.80 5.08 11.25
N ILE A 35 -3.16 6.33 10.95
CA ILE A 35 -4.49 6.89 11.21
C ILE A 35 -5.11 7.37 9.90
N ASP A 36 -6.42 7.24 9.76
CA ASP A 36 -7.19 7.87 8.68
C ASP A 36 -8.46 8.47 9.27
N LYS A 37 -8.98 9.52 8.64
CA LYS A 37 -10.24 10.15 9.03
C LYS A 37 -11.45 9.32 8.58
N ASN A 38 -11.30 8.53 7.54
CA ASN A 38 -12.35 7.68 7.01
C ASN A 38 -12.47 6.45 7.91
N SER A 39 -13.70 6.11 8.31
CA SER A 39 -13.97 4.92 9.12
C SER A 39 -13.78 3.61 8.36
N THR A 40 -13.84 3.66 7.02
CA THR A 40 -13.75 2.49 6.14
C THR A 40 -12.88 2.76 4.92
N CYS A 41 -12.43 1.67 4.29
CA CYS A 41 -11.73 1.74 3.01
C CYS A 41 -12.67 2.31 1.93
N THR A 42 -12.12 3.12 1.03
CA THR A 42 -12.87 3.63 -0.11
C THR A 42 -13.08 2.52 -1.13
N THR A 43 -14.31 2.31 -1.58
CA THR A 43 -14.66 1.28 -2.59
C THR A 43 -14.39 1.73 -4.02
N GLN A 44 -14.17 3.03 -4.22
CA GLN A 44 -13.90 3.63 -5.53
C GLN A 44 -12.40 3.76 -5.77
N SER A 45 -11.92 3.19 -6.88
CA SER A 45 -10.56 3.42 -7.36
C SER A 45 -10.48 4.72 -8.16
N ARG A 46 -9.47 5.53 -7.88
CA ARG A 46 -9.04 6.64 -8.74
C ARG A 46 -7.78 6.32 -9.55
N ALA A 47 -7.19 5.14 -9.33
CA ALA A 47 -6.01 4.68 -10.06
C ALA A 47 -6.43 3.93 -11.32
N ILE A 48 -5.77 4.24 -12.44
CA ILE A 48 -6.08 3.68 -13.77
C ILE A 48 -5.22 2.45 -14.05
N ALA A 49 -3.97 2.42 -13.56
CA ALA A 49 -3.04 1.33 -13.78
C ALA A 49 -2.02 1.22 -12.63
N VAL A 50 -1.38 0.06 -12.53
CA VAL A 50 -0.17 -0.16 -11.73
C VAL A 50 1.01 -0.28 -12.69
N HIS A 51 2.00 0.60 -12.55
CA HIS A 51 3.21 0.55 -13.38
C HIS A 51 4.11 -0.62 -13.01
N SER A 52 4.94 -1.07 -13.96
CA SER A 52 5.96 -2.11 -13.72
C SER A 52 6.82 -1.83 -12.49
N ARG A 53 7.31 -0.59 -12.35
CA ARG A 53 8.10 -0.20 -11.17
C ARG A 53 7.33 -0.32 -9.85
N SER A 54 6.03 -0.06 -9.86
CA SER A 54 5.18 -0.28 -8.67
C SER A 54 4.98 -1.76 -8.39
N LEU A 55 4.84 -2.61 -9.42
CA LEU A 55 4.80 -4.07 -9.26
C LEU A 55 6.10 -4.63 -8.67
N GLU A 56 7.26 -4.10 -9.06
CA GLU A 56 8.56 -4.48 -8.47
C GLU A 56 8.59 -4.21 -6.95
N LEU A 57 8.07 -3.06 -6.51
CA LEU A 57 7.96 -2.73 -5.08
C LEU A 57 7.00 -3.67 -4.34
N LEU A 58 5.90 -4.07 -4.97
CA LEU A 58 5.00 -5.10 -4.44
C LEU A 58 5.68 -6.48 -4.41
N GLY A 59 6.67 -6.72 -5.28
CA GLY A 59 7.50 -7.92 -5.28
C GLY A 59 8.38 -8.02 -4.04
N GLN A 60 8.96 -6.91 -3.58
CA GLN A 60 9.72 -6.86 -2.32
C GLN A 60 8.88 -7.26 -1.10
N LEU A 61 7.56 -7.04 -1.19
CA LEU A 61 6.58 -7.40 -0.16
C LEU A 61 5.99 -8.81 -0.39
N ASN A 62 6.47 -9.58 -1.37
CA ASN A 62 5.93 -10.89 -1.78
C ASN A 62 4.43 -10.90 -2.11
N ILE A 63 3.89 -9.77 -2.59
CA ILE A 63 2.47 -9.64 -2.96
C ILE A 63 2.25 -9.32 -4.44
N ALA A 64 3.31 -9.19 -5.25
CA ALA A 64 3.19 -8.92 -6.69
C ALA A 64 2.31 -9.96 -7.40
N GLU A 65 2.56 -11.26 -7.19
CA GLU A 65 1.79 -12.33 -7.83
C GLU A 65 0.30 -12.31 -7.42
N LYS A 66 0.03 -12.04 -6.14
CA LYS A 66 -1.35 -11.86 -5.66
C LYS A 66 -2.02 -10.65 -6.31
N ALA A 67 -1.30 -9.55 -6.46
CA ALA A 67 -1.82 -8.35 -7.11
C ALA A 67 -2.09 -8.60 -8.60
N ILE A 68 -1.21 -9.30 -9.31
CA ILE A 68 -1.38 -9.67 -10.73
C ILE A 68 -2.57 -10.61 -10.89
N SER A 69 -2.70 -11.62 -10.02
CA SER A 69 -3.82 -12.56 -10.08
C SER A 69 -5.18 -11.90 -9.82
N ALA A 70 -5.22 -10.80 -9.07
CA ALA A 70 -6.43 -10.03 -8.82
C ALA A 70 -6.66 -8.90 -9.84
N ALA A 71 -5.71 -8.64 -10.75
CA ALA A 71 -5.77 -7.54 -11.69
C ALA A 71 -6.43 -7.93 -13.01
N SER A 72 -7.07 -6.96 -13.67
CA SER A 72 -7.41 -7.07 -15.09
C SER A 72 -6.21 -6.69 -15.94
N ILE A 73 -5.67 -7.65 -16.69
CA ILE A 73 -4.54 -7.41 -17.59
C ILE A 73 -5.05 -6.68 -18.83
N SER A 74 -4.70 -5.40 -18.96
CA SER A 74 -4.95 -4.66 -20.19
C SER A 74 -4.06 -5.21 -21.31
N ARG A 75 -4.66 -5.90 -22.27
CA ARG A 75 -3.98 -6.27 -23.52
C ARG A 75 -4.07 -5.09 -24.48
N SER A 76 -2.92 -4.52 -24.82
CA SER A 76 -2.82 -3.74 -26.06
C SER A 76 -2.86 -4.72 -27.22
N THR A 77 -3.96 -4.76 -27.97
CA THR A 77 -3.98 -5.35 -29.31
C THR A 77 -3.23 -4.38 -30.21
N PHE A 78 -1.91 -4.56 -30.32
CA PHE A 78 -1.17 -3.96 -31.41
C PHE A 78 -1.58 -4.67 -32.70
N ALA A 79 -2.33 -3.95 -33.54
CA ALA A 79 -2.48 -4.25 -34.96
C ALA A 79 -1.36 -3.52 -35.72
#